data_AF-A0A3N0V962-F1
#
_entry.id   AF-A0A3N0V962-F1
#
_cell.length_a   1.000
_cell.length_b   1.000
_cell.length_c   1.000
_cell.angle_alpha   90.00
_cell.angle_beta   90.00
_cell.angle_gamma   90.00
#
_symmetry.space_group_name_H-M   'P 1'
#
loop_
_entity.id
_entity.type
_entity.pdbx_description
1 polymer ?
#
loop_
_entity_poly.entity_id
_entity_poly.type
_entity_poly.pdbx_seq_one_letter_code
_entity_poly.pdbx_strand_id
1 'polypeptide(L)'
;MRIHGNARLTVSGRRELIRRIEEEGWSVADAALAACISERSAWKWLARFRAEGDAGLQDRSSRPVAIRRRLSISDRERASQQRVGNRWPVARIADELGLPRSTLARVLAQQGLGRLPPLTPPPPVVRYE
;
A
#
# COMPACT_ATOMS: atom_id res chain seq x y z
N MET A 1 -1.00 -4.00 11.37
CA MET A 1 0.44 -3.69 11.29
C MET A 1 1.14 -4.45 12.41
N ARG A 2 2.30 -5.10 12.19
CA ARG A 2 3.08 -5.68 13.30
C ARG A 2 3.81 -4.53 13.98
N ILE A 3 3.30 -4.06 15.12
CA ILE A 3 3.93 -3.01 15.91
C ILE A 3 5.12 -3.65 16.63
N HIS A 4 6.28 -3.00 16.57
CA HIS A 4 7.44 -3.43 17.32
C HIS A 4 7.16 -3.34 18.83
N GLY A 5 7.62 -4.30 19.64
CA GLY A 5 7.35 -4.34 21.08
C GLY A 5 7.77 -3.06 21.81
N ASN A 6 8.81 -2.37 21.31
CA ASN A 6 9.32 -1.13 21.89
C ASN A 6 8.65 0.15 21.36
N ALA A 7 7.57 0.06 20.59
CA ALA A 7 6.87 1.25 20.13
C ALA A 7 6.25 1.99 21.31
N ARG A 8 6.54 3.29 21.47
CA ARG A 8 6.10 4.09 22.63
C ARG A 8 4.57 4.16 22.79
N LEU A 9 3.82 4.04 21.70
CA LEU A 9 2.36 4.10 21.71
C LEU A 9 1.74 2.87 21.04
N THR A 10 1.87 1.73 21.73
CA THR A 10 1.14 0.49 21.43
C THR A 10 -0.37 0.66 21.69
N VAL A 11 -1.16 -0.35 21.31
CA VAL A 11 -2.60 -0.37 21.62
C VAL A 11 -2.86 -0.33 23.13
N SER A 12 -2.05 -1.02 23.94
CA SER A 12 -2.13 -0.94 25.40
C SER A 12 -1.81 0.47 25.92
N GLY A 13 -0.78 1.13 25.38
CA GLY A 13 -0.48 2.52 25.74
C GLY A 13 -1.59 3.50 25.36
N ARG A 14 -2.32 3.25 24.27
CA ARG A 14 -3.50 4.05 23.89
C ARG A 14 -4.67 3.82 24.83
N ARG A 15 -4.91 2.58 25.27
CA ARG A 15 -5.94 2.29 26.28
C ARG A 15 -5.65 3.02 27.58
N GLU A 16 -4.41 2.96 28.03
CA GLU A 16 -4.01 3.65 29.26
C GLU A 16 -4.18 5.18 29.14
N LEU A 17 -3.85 5.76 27.98
CA LEU A 17 -4.14 7.16 27.70
C LEU A 17 -5.64 7.48 27.84
N ILE A 18 -6.52 6.64 27.26
CA ILE A 18 -7.97 6.82 27.35
C ILE A 18 -8.46 6.67 28.78
N ARG A 19 -7.99 5.66 29.51
CA ARG A 19 -8.34 5.39 30.90
C ARG A 19 -8.07 6.61 31.78
N ARG A 20 -6.89 7.24 31.63
CA ARG A 20 -6.54 8.46 32.36
C ARG A 20 -7.50 9.61 32.08
N ILE A 21 -7.92 9.77 30.83
CA ILE A 21 -8.80 10.87 30.42
C ILE A 21 -10.26 10.63 30.85
N GLU A 22 -10.81 9.45 30.55
CA GLU A 22 -12.25 9.17 30.71
C GLU A 22 -12.61 8.62 32.10
N GLU A 23 -11.72 7.88 32.75
CA GLU A 23 -11.99 7.25 34.06
C GLU A 23 -11.32 8.00 35.22
N GLU A 24 -10.09 8.46 35.05
CA GLU A 24 -9.34 9.16 36.11
C GLU A 24 -9.48 10.69 36.06
N GLY A 25 -10.17 11.24 35.06
CA GLY A 25 -10.44 12.67 34.94
C GLY A 25 -9.25 13.56 34.61
N TRP A 26 -8.16 13.00 34.06
CA TRP A 26 -7.00 13.79 33.64
C TRP A 26 -7.36 14.71 32.48
N SER A 27 -6.71 15.87 32.43
CA SER A 27 -6.74 16.70 31.23
C SER A 27 -6.08 15.98 30.04
N VAL A 28 -6.53 16.27 28.82
CA VAL A 28 -5.91 15.69 27.61
C VAL A 28 -4.44 16.10 27.48
N ALA A 29 -4.08 17.28 27.98
CA ALA A 29 -2.71 17.78 28.00
C ALA A 29 -1.80 16.94 28.90
N ASP A 30 -2.22 16.70 30.14
CA ASP A 30 -1.44 15.93 31.12
C ASP A 30 -1.30 14.46 30.67
N ALA A 31 -2.37 13.88 30.15
CA ALA A 31 -2.36 12.52 29.65
C ALA A 31 -1.44 12.38 28.41
N ALA A 32 -1.44 13.36 27.50
CA ALA A 32 -0.56 13.40 26.34
C ALA A 32 0.92 13.54 26.73
N LEU A 33 1.22 14.40 27.71
CA LEU A 33 2.56 14.59 28.26
C LEU A 33 3.08 13.28 28.88
N ALA A 34 2.27 12.63 29.72
CA ALA A 34 2.61 11.35 30.34
C ALA A 34 2.85 10.23 29.30
N ALA A 35 2.11 10.25 28.18
CA ALA A 35 2.30 9.34 27.06
C ALA A 35 3.41 9.76 26.07
N CYS A 36 4.08 10.90 26.30
CA CYS A 36 5.11 11.48 25.43
C CYS A 36 4.65 11.68 23.96
N ILE A 37 3.41 12.13 23.78
CA ILE A 37 2.82 12.44 22.47
C ILE A 37 2.28 13.87 22.46
N SER A 38 2.00 14.39 21.26
CA SER A 38 1.30 15.68 21.15
C SER A 38 -0.16 15.58 21.59
N GLU A 39 -0.69 16.67 22.14
CA GLU A 39 -2.12 16.79 22.50
C GLU A 39 -3.04 16.47 21.32
N ARG A 40 -2.68 16.93 20.11
CA ARG A 40 -3.41 16.61 18.87
C ARG A 40 -3.51 15.10 18.64
N SER A 41 -2.45 14.35 18.96
CA SER A 41 -2.45 12.89 18.83
C SER A 41 -3.32 12.24 19.89
N ALA A 42 -3.34 12.77 21.12
CA ALA A 42 -4.23 12.31 22.18
C ALA A 42 -5.71 12.56 21.84
N TRP A 43 -6.06 13.77 21.39
CA TRP A 43 -7.41 14.09 20.89
C TRP A 43 -7.87 13.18 19.76
N LYS A 44 -6.97 12.84 18.82
CA LYS A 44 -7.27 11.87 17.75
C LYS A 44 -7.65 10.49 18.31
N TRP A 45 -6.92 9.99 19.31
CA TRP A 45 -7.22 8.70 19.92
C TRP A 45 -8.50 8.74 20.74
N LEU A 46 -8.71 9.82 21.49
CA LEU A 46 -9.95 10.04 22.25
C LEU A 46 -11.18 10.07 21.35
N ALA A 47 -11.12 10.83 20.25
CA ALA A 47 -12.21 10.89 19.28
C ALA A 47 -12.52 9.52 18.65
N ARG A 48 -11.48 8.73 18.33
CA ARG A 48 -11.65 7.36 17.82
C ARG A 48 -12.25 6.43 18.85
N PHE A 49 -11.80 6.49 20.10
CA PHE A 49 -12.34 5.68 21.19
C PHE A 49 -13.81 6.00 21.43
N ARG A 50 -14.19 7.29 21.50
CA ARG A 50 -15.60 7.69 21.66
C ARG A 50 -16.49 7.22 20.51
N ALA A 51 -15.96 7.13 19.29
CA ALA A 51 -16.72 6.70 18.12
C ALA A 51 -16.82 5.17 17.96
N GLU A 52 -15.76 4.43 18.30
CA GLU A 52 -15.58 3.02 17.91
C GLU A 52 -15.17 2.11 19.09
N GLY A 53 -15.07 2.66 20.30
CA GLY A 53 -14.55 1.96 21.48
C GLY A 53 -13.11 1.47 21.31
N ASP A 54 -12.81 0.31 21.90
CA ASP A 54 -11.52 -0.37 21.79
C ASP A 54 -11.08 -0.63 20.34
N ALA A 55 -12.02 -0.87 19.43
CA ALA A 55 -11.70 -1.10 18.01
C ALA A 55 -11.05 0.13 17.38
N GLY A 56 -11.42 1.34 17.82
CA GLY A 56 -10.86 2.60 17.34
C GLY A 56 -9.39 2.83 17.71
N LEU A 57 -8.87 2.08 18.69
CA LEU A 57 -7.47 2.20 19.15
C LEU A 57 -6.49 1.37 18.31
N GLN A 58 -7.00 0.52 17.42
CA GLN A 58 -6.18 -0.28 16.52
C GLN A 58 -5.51 0.59 15.45
N ASP A 59 -4.35 0.14 14.97
CA ASP A 59 -3.70 0.79 13.84
C ASP A 59 -4.53 0.62 12.58
N ARG A 60 -4.87 1.76 11.97
CA ARG A 60 -5.41 1.79 10.62
C ARG A 60 -4.28 1.69 9.61
N SER A 61 -4.60 1.13 8.46
CA SER A 61 -3.70 1.16 7.31
C SER A 61 -3.32 2.60 6.98
N SER A 62 -2.01 2.88 6.90
CA SER A 62 -1.50 4.14 6.33
C SER A 62 -1.63 4.17 4.80
N ARG A 63 -1.99 3.03 4.19
CA ARG A 63 -2.19 2.97 2.75
C ARG A 63 -3.43 3.79 2.39
N PRO A 64 -3.35 4.65 1.37
CA PRO A 64 -4.50 5.41 0.91
C PRO A 64 -5.65 4.46 0.54
N VAL A 65 -6.87 4.83 0.94
CA VAL A 65 -8.09 4.05 0.67
C VAL A 65 -8.31 3.88 -0.84
N ALA A 66 -8.02 4.92 -1.62
CA ALA A 66 -8.07 4.89 -3.07
C ALA A 66 -6.70 5.24 -3.66
N ILE A 67 -6.21 4.37 -4.54
CA ILE A 67 -5.08 4.66 -5.42
C ILE A 67 -5.67 4.91 -6.80
N ARG A 68 -5.46 6.09 -7.39
CA ARG A 68 -5.82 6.34 -8.79
C ARG A 68 -5.06 5.33 -9.66
N ARG A 69 -5.76 4.33 -10.18
CA ARG A 69 -5.23 3.42 -11.20
C ARG A 69 -5.06 4.25 -12.48
N ARG A 70 -3.82 4.48 -12.89
CA ARG A 70 -3.48 5.35 -14.05
C ARG A 70 -3.93 4.81 -15.41
N LEU A 71 -4.29 3.52 -15.50
CA LEU A 71 -4.79 2.89 -16.73
C LEU A 71 -6.17 2.30 -16.47
N SER A 72 -7.12 2.62 -17.35
CA SER A 72 -8.46 2.02 -17.38
C SER A 72 -8.36 0.51 -17.61
N ILE A 73 -9.44 -0.24 -17.33
CA ILE A 73 -9.46 -1.68 -17.61
C ILE A 73 -9.28 -1.94 -19.11
N SER A 74 -9.95 -1.15 -19.95
CA SER A 74 -9.87 -1.24 -21.41
C SER A 74 -8.44 -1.03 -21.93
N ASP A 75 -7.72 -0.03 -21.43
CA ASP A 75 -6.33 0.23 -21.85
C ASP A 75 -5.41 -0.95 -21.53
N ARG A 76 -5.64 -1.61 -20.38
CA ARG A 76 -4.85 -2.79 -19.97
C ARG A 76 -5.14 -3.97 -20.86
N GLU A 77 -6.41 -4.21 -21.19
CA GLU A 77 -6.82 -5.31 -22.07
C GLU A 77 -6.27 -5.12 -23.48
N ARG A 78 -6.41 -3.91 -24.05
CA ARG A 78 -5.83 -3.55 -25.35
C ARG A 78 -4.32 -3.76 -25.35
N ALA A 79 -3.62 -3.29 -24.32
CA ALA A 79 -2.19 -3.47 -24.23
C ALA A 79 -1.77 -4.94 -24.12
N SER A 80 -2.48 -5.74 -23.31
CA SER A 80 -2.22 -7.18 -23.19
C SER A 80 -2.47 -7.91 -24.51
N GLN A 81 -3.54 -7.58 -25.23
CA GLN A 81 -3.84 -8.15 -26.54
C GLN A 81 -2.71 -7.83 -27.54
N GLN A 82 -2.27 -6.57 -27.62
CA GLN A 82 -1.15 -6.19 -28.49
C GLN A 82 0.17 -6.87 -28.09
N ARG A 83 0.39 -7.04 -26.78
CA ARG A 83 1.59 -7.69 -26.24
C ARG A 83 1.61 -9.19 -26.50
N VAL A 84 0.48 -9.89 -26.46
CA VAL A 84 0.40 -11.35 -26.66
C VAL A 84 0.20 -11.70 -28.14
N GLY A 85 -0.80 -11.11 -28.79
CA GLY A 85 -1.16 -11.45 -30.17
C GLY A 85 -0.12 -10.98 -31.18
N ASN A 86 0.29 -9.71 -31.07
CA ASN A 86 1.24 -9.11 -32.01
C ASN A 86 2.69 -9.10 -31.51
N ARG A 87 2.91 -9.50 -30.24
CA ARG A 87 4.23 -9.52 -29.58
C ARG A 87 4.96 -8.18 -29.61
N TRP A 88 4.22 -7.08 -29.70
CA TRP A 88 4.79 -5.75 -29.82
C TRP A 88 5.60 -5.36 -28.57
N PRO A 89 6.69 -4.58 -28.74
CA PRO A 89 7.43 -4.03 -27.61
C PRO A 89 6.57 -3.00 -26.86
N VAL A 90 6.78 -2.90 -25.55
CA VAL A 90 6.03 -1.95 -24.69
C VAL A 90 6.11 -0.51 -25.21
N ALA A 91 7.23 -0.13 -25.84
CA ALA A 91 7.42 1.14 -26.52
C ALA A 91 6.29 1.45 -27.49
N ARG A 92 6.12 0.56 -28.48
CA ARG A 92 5.16 0.70 -29.55
C ARG A 92 3.73 0.70 -29.03
N ILE A 93 3.43 -0.17 -28.08
CA ILE A 93 2.08 -0.23 -27.48
C ILE A 93 1.77 1.07 -26.72
N ALA A 94 2.76 1.64 -26.02
CA ALA A 94 2.61 2.90 -25.32
C ALA A 94 2.35 4.06 -26.29
N ASP A 95 3.09 4.11 -27.39
CA ASP A 95 2.92 5.14 -28.43
C ASP A 95 1.54 5.01 -29.11
N GLU A 96 1.14 3.79 -29.49
CA GLU A 96 -0.16 3.49 -30.11
C GLU A 96 -1.35 3.88 -29.23
N LEU A 97 -1.25 3.61 -27.92
CA LEU A 97 -2.35 3.86 -26.99
C LEU A 97 -2.27 5.25 -26.34
N GLY A 98 -1.24 6.06 -26.62
CA GLY A 98 -1.02 7.34 -25.97
C GLY A 98 -0.77 7.25 -24.47
N LEU A 99 -0.15 6.14 -24.01
CA LEU A 99 0.00 5.82 -22.59
C LEU A 99 1.44 6.02 -22.10
N PRO A 100 1.66 6.38 -20.82
CA PRO A 100 3.02 6.46 -20.29
C PRO A 100 3.72 5.10 -20.29
N ARG A 101 4.83 4.98 -21.04
CA ARG A 101 5.60 3.75 -21.21
C ARG A 101 5.98 3.07 -19.88
N SER A 102 6.42 3.83 -18.89
CA SER A 102 6.81 3.31 -17.57
C SER A 102 5.62 2.70 -16.81
N THR A 103 4.44 3.30 -16.93
CA THR A 103 3.22 2.78 -16.32
C THR A 103 2.78 1.50 -17.01
N LEU A 104 2.83 1.49 -18.34
CA LEU A 104 2.46 0.33 -19.14
C LEU A 104 3.39 -0.86 -18.90
N ALA A 105 4.70 -0.62 -18.88
CA ALA A 105 5.71 -1.65 -18.58
C ALA A 105 5.44 -2.32 -17.23
N ARG A 106 5.16 -1.53 -16.19
CA ARG A 106 4.85 -2.05 -14.86
C ARG A 106 3.56 -2.87 -14.84
N VAL A 107 2.51 -2.42 -15.52
CA VAL A 107 1.24 -3.16 -15.57
C VAL A 107 1.39 -4.49 -16.31
N LEU A 108 2.06 -4.49 -17.47
CA LEU A 108 2.32 -5.74 -18.21
C LEU A 108 3.22 -6.68 -17.40
N ALA A 109 4.22 -6.17 -16.66
CA ALA A 109 5.03 -6.99 -15.76
C ALA A 109 4.21 -7.62 -14.63
N GLN A 110 3.27 -6.90 -14.03
CA GLN A 110 2.35 -7.43 -13.01
C GLN A 110 1.42 -8.53 -13.56
N GLN A 111 1.19 -8.55 -14.88
CA GLN A 111 0.44 -9.58 -15.59
C GLN A 111 1.32 -10.72 -16.14
N GLY A 112 2.63 -10.73 -15.83
CA GLY A 112 3.57 -11.72 -16.36
C GLY A 112 4.01 -11.48 -17.82
N LEU A 113 3.61 -10.36 -18.43
CA LEU A 113 3.89 -10.00 -19.83
C LEU A 113 5.08 -9.04 -20.00
N GLY A 114 5.85 -8.82 -18.94
CA GLY A 114 7.03 -7.96 -18.95
C GLY A 114 8.09 -8.48 -19.93
N ARG A 115 8.39 -9.78 -19.86
CA ARG A 115 9.26 -10.48 -20.82
C ARG A 115 8.47 -11.61 -21.46
N LEU A 116 8.38 -11.60 -22.79
CA LEU A 116 7.74 -12.69 -23.51
C LEU A 116 8.74 -13.84 -23.71
N PRO A 117 8.28 -15.11 -23.67
CA PRO A 117 9.12 -16.26 -23.98
C PRO A 117 9.63 -16.19 -25.42
N PRO A 118 10.82 -16.71 -25.74
CA PRO A 118 11.32 -16.69 -27.12
C PRO A 118 10.37 -17.47 -28.05
N LEU A 119 10.31 -17.08 -29.34
CA LEU A 119 9.48 -17.75 -30.35
C LEU A 119 9.97 -19.17 -30.65
N THR A 120 11.29 -19.33 -30.61
CA THR A 120 11.97 -20.60 -30.85
C THR A 120 12.65 -21.00 -29.54
N PRO A 121 12.58 -22.27 -29.12
CA PRO A 121 13.33 -22.73 -27.96
C PRO A 121 14.83 -22.49 -28.18
N PRO A 122 15.58 -22.15 -27.12
CA PRO A 122 17.03 -22.05 -27.22
C PRO A 122 17.63 -23.40 -27.61
N PRO A 123 18.74 -23.43 -28.37
CA PRO A 123 19.43 -24.68 -28.69
C PRO A 123 19.88 -25.39 -27.39
N PRO A 124 20.01 -26.73 -27.42
CA PRO A 124 20.48 -27.48 -26.26
C PRO A 124 21.88 -27.00 -25.83
N VAL A 125 22.10 -26.91 -24.53
CA VAL A 125 23.41 -26.52 -23.97
C VAL A 125 24.39 -27.67 -24.19
N VAL A 126 25.35 -27.49 -25.09
CA VAL A 126 26.46 -28.44 -25.28
C VAL A 126 27.58 -28.04 -24.32
N ARG A 127 27.89 -28.89 -23.34
CA ARG A 127 29.06 -28.74 -22.48
C ARG A 127 30.19 -29.60 -23.05
N TYR A 128 31.38 -29.02 -23.23
CA TYR A 128 32.58 -29.79 -23.51
C TYR A 128 33.07 -30.42 -22.22
N GLU A 129 33.30 -31.73 -22.24
CA GLU A 129 34.08 -32.44 -21.22
C GLU A 129 35.58 -32.30 -21.51
#